data_AF-A0A0G1QPD1-F1
#
_entry.id   AF-A0A0G1QPD1-F1
#
_cell.length_a   1.000
_cell.length_b   1.000
_cell.length_c   1.000
_cell.angle_alpha   90.00
_cell.angle_beta   90.00
_cell.angle_gamma   90.00
#
_symmetry.space_group_name_H-M   'P 1'
#
loop_
_entity.id
_entity.type
_entity.pdbx_description
1 polymer ?
#
loop_
_entity_poly.entity_id
_entity_poly.type
_entity_poly.pdbx_seq_one_letter_code
_entity_poly.pdbx_strand_id
1 'polypeptide(L)'
;MGSDITPERLRFDFIHPQKMTDEEKKRVEDLVNEKIKEDLPVLMEEMNFEEAIKQGALAFFKEKYPERVKVYSAGSFSKEVCGGPHVSRTGEIGKFRIAKEESSSAGVRRIKAMVETLV
;
A
#
# COMPACT_ATOMS: atom_id res chain seq x y z
N MET A 1 -0.63 -2.40 -13.88
CA MET A 1 -0.26 -2.57 -12.45
C MET A 1 -1.49 -3.03 -11.71
N GLY A 2 -1.36 -3.75 -10.61
CA GLY A 2 -2.48 -4.40 -9.95
C GLY A 2 -2.21 -4.62 -8.47
N SER A 3 -3.27 -4.55 -7.67
CA SER A 3 -3.28 -4.93 -6.27
C SER A 3 -4.40 -5.94 -6.05
N ASP A 4 -4.21 -6.87 -5.12
CA ASP A 4 -5.19 -7.89 -4.74
C ASP A 4 -4.95 -8.32 -3.28
N ILE A 5 -6.01 -8.45 -2.50
CA ILE A 5 -5.94 -8.78 -1.07
C ILE A 5 -6.94 -9.91 -0.80
N THR A 6 -6.47 -10.96 -0.13
CA THR A 6 -7.27 -12.05 0.44
C THR A 6 -6.92 -12.19 1.93
N PRO A 7 -7.70 -12.96 2.71
CA PRO A 7 -7.38 -13.20 4.12
C PRO A 7 -5.98 -13.80 4.34
N GLU A 8 -5.44 -14.53 3.36
CA GLU A 8 -4.17 -15.24 3.47
C GLU A 8 -2.98 -14.46 2.89
N ARG A 9 -3.22 -13.51 1.99
CA ARG A 9 -2.15 -12.80 1.27
C ARG A 9 -2.58 -11.46 0.70
N LEU A 10 -1.60 -10.58 0.51
CA LEU A 10 -1.69 -9.46 -0.42
C LEU A 10 -0.73 -9.64 -1.60
N ARG A 11 -1.08 -9.05 -2.74
CA ARG A 11 -0.28 -9.01 -3.97
C ARG A 11 -0.23 -7.58 -4.46
N PHE A 12 0.97 -7.09 -4.78
CA PHE A 12 1.16 -5.74 -5.29
C PHE A 12 2.16 -5.72 -6.44
N ASP A 13 1.80 -5.06 -7.54
CA ASP A 13 2.63 -4.88 -8.73
C ASP A 13 3.15 -3.46 -8.82
N PHE A 14 4.45 -3.30 -9.01
CA PHE A 14 5.14 -2.01 -9.02
C PHE A 14 6.14 -1.93 -10.18
N ILE A 15 6.39 -0.70 -10.67
CA ILE A 15 7.38 -0.46 -11.72
C ILE A 15 8.74 -0.52 -11.07
N HIS A 16 9.53 -1.51 -11.49
CA HIS A 16 10.91 -1.66 -11.07
C HIS A 16 11.63 -2.48 -12.15
N PRO A 17 12.65 -1.92 -12.85
CA PRO A 17 13.23 -2.58 -14.02
C PRO A 17 13.94 -3.89 -13.71
N GLN A 18 14.49 -4.02 -12.50
CA GLN A 18 15.34 -5.12 -12.09
C GLN A 18 14.64 -6.02 -11.08
N LYS A 19 15.21 -7.20 -10.82
CA LYS A 19 14.82 -8.02 -9.67
C LYS A 19 15.27 -7.31 -8.40
N MET A 20 14.41 -7.24 -7.39
CA MET A 20 14.79 -6.69 -6.09
C MET A 20 15.91 -7.53 -5.47
N THR A 21 16.90 -6.87 -4.86
CA THR A 21 17.90 -7.56 -4.04
C THR A 21 17.29 -8.01 -2.72
N ASP A 22 17.98 -8.89 -2.00
CA ASP A 22 17.54 -9.33 -0.67
C ASP A 22 17.57 -8.16 0.32
N GLU A 23 18.52 -7.24 0.19
CA GLU A 23 18.63 -6.02 1.00
C GLU A 23 17.50 -5.04 0.69
N GLU A 24 17.08 -4.90 -0.58
CA GLU A 24 15.93 -4.06 -0.94
C GLU A 24 14.64 -4.60 -0.36
N LYS A 25 14.40 -5.92 -0.46
CA LYS A 25 13.23 -6.55 0.16
C LYS A 25 13.23 -6.34 1.66
N LYS A 26 14.39 -6.57 2.32
CA LYS A 26 14.52 -6.36 3.76
C LYS A 26 14.24 -4.92 4.16
N ARG A 27 14.77 -3.93 3.43
CA ARG A 27 14.51 -2.50 3.71
C ARG A 27 13.04 -2.15 3.57
N VAL A 28 12.34 -2.71 2.58
CA VAL A 28 10.89 -2.53 2.43
C VAL A 28 10.14 -3.15 3.60
N GLU A 29 10.46 -4.38 3.99
CA GLU A 29 9.84 -5.03 5.16
C GLU A 29 10.11 -4.25 6.45
N ASP A 30 11.34 -3.82 6.69
CA ASP A 30 11.73 -3.05 7.87
C ASP A 30 10.93 -1.73 7.92
N LEU A 31 10.86 -1.00 6.81
CA LEU A 31 10.13 0.26 6.72
C LEU A 31 8.63 0.09 6.99
N VAL A 32 7.98 -0.91 6.39
CA VAL A 32 6.56 -1.16 6.62
C VAL A 32 6.31 -1.51 8.09
N ASN A 33 7.13 -2.40 8.67
CA ASN A 33 6.99 -2.78 10.06
C ASN A 33 7.31 -1.64 11.04
N GLU A 34 8.22 -0.73 10.69
CA GLU A 34 8.46 0.51 11.45
C GLU A 34 7.19 1.36 11.50
N LYS A 35 6.53 1.58 10.36
CA LYS A 35 5.28 2.36 10.30
C LYS A 35 4.09 1.68 10.94
N ILE A 36 4.07 0.36 10.99
CA ILE A 36 3.10 -0.37 11.81
C ILE A 36 3.38 -0.15 13.30
N LYS A 37 4.65 -0.26 13.72
CA LYS A 37 5.07 -0.04 15.12
C LYS A 37 4.82 1.38 15.62
N GLU A 38 4.92 2.38 14.75
CA GLU A 38 4.56 3.78 15.05
C GLU A 38 3.07 3.98 15.33
N ASP A 39 2.22 3.01 14.98
CA ASP A 39 0.78 3.01 15.24
C ASP A 39 0.11 4.32 14.76
N LEU A 40 0.38 4.69 13.52
CA LEU A 40 -0.10 5.92 12.92
C LEU A 40 -1.63 5.89 12.76
N PRO A 41 -2.35 6.99 13.06
CA PRO A 41 -3.77 7.08 12.77
C PRO A 41 -4.01 7.02 11.26
N VAL A 42 -5.03 6.28 10.86
CA VAL A 42 -5.52 6.19 9.49
C VAL A 42 -6.81 6.99 9.38
N LEU A 43 -6.75 8.09 8.64
CA LEU A 43 -7.88 9.00 8.45
C LEU A 43 -8.47 8.85 7.06
N MET A 44 -9.79 8.96 6.97
CA MET A 44 -10.54 8.93 5.71
C MET A 44 -11.25 10.26 5.52
N GLU A 45 -11.05 10.86 4.35
CA GLU A 45 -11.72 12.09 3.93
C GLU A 45 -12.34 11.90 2.55
N GLU A 46 -13.51 12.49 2.33
CA GLU A 46 -14.12 12.57 1.00
C GLU A 46 -13.89 13.94 0.39
N MET A 47 -13.30 13.98 -0.80
CA MET A 47 -12.97 15.22 -1.52
C MET A 47 -13.04 15.05 -3.03
N ASN A 48 -12.86 16.14 -3.78
CA ASN A 48 -12.75 16.05 -5.23
C ASN A 48 -11.45 15.34 -5.64
N PHE A 49 -11.50 14.51 -6.67
CA PHE A 49 -10.33 13.77 -7.16
C PHE A 49 -9.16 14.68 -7.52
N GLU A 50 -9.41 15.81 -8.18
CA GLU A 50 -8.34 16.74 -8.54
C GLU A 50 -7.68 17.36 -7.30
N GLU A 51 -8.46 17.65 -6.27
CA GLU A 51 -7.95 18.15 -4.98
C GLU A 51 -7.08 17.10 -4.30
N ALA A 52 -7.54 15.83 -4.28
CA ALA A 52 -6.76 14.72 -3.73
C ALA A 52 -5.38 14.60 -4.41
N ILE A 53 -5.34 14.67 -5.75
CA ILE A 53 -4.08 14.64 -6.51
C ILE A 53 -3.21 15.87 -6.20
N LYS A 54 -3.78 17.07 -6.11
CA LYS A 54 -3.04 18.29 -5.72
C LYS A 54 -2.43 18.18 -4.33
N GLN A 55 -3.08 17.47 -3.42
CA GLN A 55 -2.57 17.19 -2.08
C GLN A 55 -1.53 16.04 -2.03
N GLY A 56 -1.14 15.50 -3.18
CA GLY A 56 -0.13 14.44 -3.29
C GLY A 56 -0.66 13.03 -3.07
N ALA A 57 -1.99 12.83 -3.08
CA ALA A 57 -2.55 11.47 -3.00
C ALA A 57 -2.11 10.63 -4.19
N LEU A 58 -1.65 9.42 -3.92
CA LEU A 58 -1.39 8.43 -4.97
C LEU A 58 -2.72 7.89 -5.51
N ALA A 59 -2.77 7.72 -6.82
CA ALA A 59 -3.90 7.13 -7.53
C ALA A 59 -3.36 6.18 -8.60
N PHE A 60 -3.36 4.88 -8.28
CA PHE A 60 -2.75 3.86 -9.14
C PHE A 60 -3.60 3.51 -10.37
N PHE A 61 -4.90 3.86 -10.37
CA PHE A 61 -5.87 3.48 -11.40
C PHE A 61 -6.66 4.69 -11.94
N LYS A 62 -5.96 5.76 -12.34
CA LYS A 62 -6.52 7.08 -12.66
C LYS A 62 -7.77 7.08 -13.55
N GLU A 63 -7.85 6.19 -14.54
CA GLU A 63 -8.97 6.12 -15.49
C GLU A 63 -10.31 5.65 -14.88
N LYS A 64 -10.34 5.27 -13.60
CA LYS A 64 -11.51 4.65 -12.96
C LYS A 64 -12.13 5.45 -11.81
N TYR A 65 -11.59 6.61 -11.45
CA TYR A 65 -12.06 7.34 -10.27
C TYR A 65 -13.20 8.32 -10.60
N PRO A 66 -14.29 8.33 -9.82
CA PRO A 66 -15.34 9.34 -9.92
C PRO A 66 -14.85 10.72 -9.45
N GLU A 67 -15.67 11.76 -9.65
CA GLU A 67 -15.34 13.12 -9.22
C GLU A 67 -15.10 13.24 -7.71
N ARG A 68 -15.96 12.61 -6.89
CA ARG A 68 -15.80 12.53 -5.44
C ARG A 68 -15.17 11.21 -5.04
N VAL A 69 -14.06 11.25 -4.32
CA VAL A 69 -13.31 10.06 -3.92
C VAL A 69 -13.04 10.05 -2.41
N LYS A 70 -12.81 8.85 -1.89
CA LYS A 70 -12.28 8.63 -0.54
C LYS A 70 -10.75 8.64 -0.58
N VAL A 71 -10.15 9.43 0.29
CA VAL A 71 -8.71 9.54 0.47
C VAL A 71 -8.36 9.04 1.85
N TYR A 72 -7.46 8.05 1.91
CA TYR A 72 -6.94 7.53 3.15
C TYR A 72 -5.52 8.06 3.40
N SER A 73 -5.25 8.54 4.61
CA SER A 73 -3.93 8.99 5.03
C SER A 73 -3.48 8.23 6.28
N ALA A 74 -2.27 7.65 6.25
CA ALA A 74 -1.63 7.04 7.41
C ALA A 74 -0.54 7.99 7.93
N GLY A 75 -0.89 8.81 8.91
CA GLY A 75 -0.06 9.94 9.33
C GLY A 75 0.36 10.83 8.14
N SER A 76 1.59 11.33 8.16
CA SER A 76 2.19 12.03 7.02
C SER A 76 2.95 11.11 6.05
N PHE A 77 2.93 9.80 6.28
CA PHE A 77 3.77 8.83 5.57
C PHE A 77 3.16 8.39 4.24
N SER A 78 1.85 8.11 4.22
CA SER A 78 1.13 7.64 3.04
C SER A 78 -0.20 8.36 2.88
N LYS A 79 -0.56 8.66 1.64
CA LYS A 79 -1.85 9.23 1.24
C LYS A 79 -2.28 8.63 -0.09
N GLU A 80 -3.44 8.00 -0.14
CA GLU A 80 -3.92 7.25 -1.31
C GLU A 80 -5.42 7.43 -1.54
N VAL A 81 -5.82 7.49 -2.82
CA VAL A 81 -7.22 7.36 -3.23
C VAL A 81 -7.64 5.88 -3.26
N CYS A 82 -8.47 5.47 -2.31
CA CYS A 82 -8.93 4.08 -2.16
C CYS A 82 -10.41 4.00 -1.78
N GLY A 83 -11.14 3.05 -2.35
CA GLY A 83 -12.56 2.80 -2.04
C GLY A 83 -12.80 1.63 -1.06
N GLY A 84 -11.74 0.95 -0.63
CA GLY A 84 -11.82 -0.22 0.23
C GLY A 84 -11.98 0.12 1.73
N PRO A 85 -12.23 -0.90 2.56
CA PRO A 85 -12.14 -0.77 4.02
C PRO A 85 -10.67 -0.64 4.45
N HIS A 86 -10.44 0.07 5.56
CA HIS A 86 -9.13 0.23 6.18
C HIS A 86 -9.22 0.04 7.69
N VAL A 87 -8.10 -0.32 8.31
CA VAL A 87 -7.89 -0.24 9.76
C VAL A 87 -7.94 1.22 10.23
N SER A 88 -8.20 1.45 11.51
CA SER A 88 -8.20 2.81 12.08
C SER A 88 -6.80 3.31 12.45
N ARG A 89 -5.87 2.38 12.69
CA ARG A 89 -4.47 2.65 13.02
C ARG A 89 -3.56 1.60 12.39
N THR A 90 -2.35 1.99 12.00
CA THR A 90 -1.41 1.06 11.35
C THR A 90 -0.98 -0.09 12.26
N GLY A 91 -1.02 0.08 13.59
CA GLY A 91 -0.72 -0.95 14.58
C GLY A 91 -1.61 -2.19 14.47
N GLU A 92 -2.85 -2.02 14.01
CA GLU A 92 -3.83 -3.11 13.85
C GLU A 92 -3.43 -4.11 12.74
N ILE A 93 -2.51 -3.74 11.85
CA ILE A 93 -2.06 -4.58 10.74
C ILE A 93 -1.23 -5.78 11.25
N GLY A 94 -0.54 -5.62 12.40
CA GLY A 94 0.35 -6.65 12.95
C GLY A 94 1.73 -6.65 12.28
N LYS A 95 2.23 -7.81 11.85
CA LYS A 95 3.57 -7.92 11.24
C LYS A 95 3.48 -8.18 9.74
N PHE A 96 4.15 -7.35 8.95
CA PHE A 96 4.23 -7.52 7.50
C PHE A 96 5.46 -8.32 7.10
N ARG A 97 5.31 -9.24 6.13
CA ARG A 97 6.42 -9.97 5.51
C ARG A 97 6.23 -10.21 4.02
N ILE A 98 7.30 -10.11 3.23
CA ILE A 98 7.32 -10.45 1.80
C ILE A 98 7.58 -11.96 1.68
N ALA A 99 6.59 -12.70 1.18
CA ALA A 99 6.69 -14.15 0.97
C ALA A 99 7.35 -14.49 -0.37
N LYS A 100 7.10 -13.68 -1.40
CA LYS A 100 7.65 -13.91 -2.75
C LYS A 100 7.78 -12.59 -3.51
N GLU A 101 8.82 -12.53 -4.34
CA GLU A 101 9.04 -11.47 -5.32
C GLU A 101 9.29 -12.13 -6.69
N GLU A 102 8.63 -11.65 -7.75
CA GLU A 102 8.76 -12.19 -9.09
C GLU A 102 8.52 -11.15 -10.20
N SER A 103 8.99 -11.46 -11.42
CA SER A 103 8.69 -10.67 -12.61
C SER A 103 7.23 -10.85 -13.00
N SER A 104 6.49 -9.74 -13.19
CA SER A 104 5.12 -9.79 -13.70
C SER A 104 5.06 -9.56 -15.21
N SER A 105 5.86 -8.63 -15.71
CA SER A 105 6.03 -8.28 -17.13
C SER A 105 7.31 -7.45 -17.29
N ALA A 106 7.66 -7.07 -18.52
CA ALA A 106 8.79 -6.18 -18.76
C ALA A 106 8.68 -4.90 -17.91
N GLY A 107 9.70 -4.61 -17.09
CA GLY A 107 9.76 -3.42 -16.22
C GLY A 107 8.85 -3.43 -14.99
N VAL A 108 8.11 -4.52 -14.74
CA VAL A 108 7.14 -4.62 -13.64
C VAL A 108 7.46 -5.82 -12.76
N ARG A 109 7.57 -5.57 -11.46
CA ARG A 109 7.77 -6.58 -10.42
C ARG A 109 6.50 -6.77 -9.61
N ARG A 110 6.38 -7.94 -8.99
CA ARG A 110 5.26 -8.32 -8.13
C ARG A 110 5.80 -8.85 -6.82
N ILE A 111 5.28 -8.33 -5.71
CA ILE A 111 5.40 -8.99 -4.42
C ILE A 111 4.11 -9.71 -4.05
N LYS A 112 4.25 -10.85 -3.37
CA LYS A 112 3.22 -11.44 -2.53
C LYS A 112 3.68 -11.34 -1.08
N ALA A 113 2.84 -10.82 -0.23
CA ALA A 113 3.15 -10.60 1.17
C ALA A 113 2.00 -11.08 2.07
N MET A 114 2.29 -11.19 3.35
CA MET A 114 1.35 -11.60 4.39
C MET A 114 1.39 -10.61 5.55
N VAL A 115 0.28 -10.54 6.27
CA VAL A 115 0.17 -9.83 7.54
C VAL A 115 -0.16 -10.85 8.63
N GLU A 116 0.59 -10.82 9.72
CA GLU A 116 0.37 -11.67 10.89
C GLU A 116 -0.18 -10.78 12.00
N THR A 117 -1.49 -10.82 12.22
CA THR A 117 -2.12 -10.08 13.32
C THR A 117 -1.65 -10.68 14.64
N LEU A 118 -1.11 -9.85 15.52
CA LEU A 118 -0.82 -10.26 16.90
C LEU A 118 -2.19 -10.37 17.60
N VAL A 119 -2.62 -11.61 17.84
CA VAL A 119 -3.83 -11.93 18.62
C VAL A 119 -3.65 -11.52 20.07
#